data_AF-A0A7J4TP25-F1
#
_entry.id   AF-A0A7J4TP25-F1
#
_cell.length_a   1.000
_cell.length_b   1.000
_cell.length_c   1.000
_cell.angle_alpha   90.00
_cell.angle_beta   90.00
_cell.angle_gamma   90.00
#
_symmetry.space_group_name_H-M   'P 1'
#
loop_
_entity.id
_entity.type
_entity.pdbx_description
1 polymer ?
#
loop_
_entity_poly.entity_id
_entity_poly.type
_entity_poly.pdbx_seq_one_letter_code
_entity_poly.pdbx_strand_id
1 'polypeptide(L)'
;MSDKTYTARVKRVWHNKQGGRKVLLSAEGVGDAWIGWNKTPKDMAFNPGDSIKVKLKKQDDGRWMVQHIVGQPTTTQKKNKRQKQVKKKEKKETISLAKRIKKMLKGPQGYLRKMYLLALGDKGIDMDALDARTQSLGPFIEYVELSKQSQDHLRKRARFTWEIVEDQKRIKVSKREAIDIRVRRLHLPYCLEEGDDTKITPGTKLMNLKKGITTSVRTVRKTPFGIEFSTERDLSEREGWLIFDETQAPLLWQPNQQQKEFQKVTLNGEQLDIKHQEKASDDWQLLILGHSNPNAVGEQDQLEIDGLKFGRDDWERVLPGNSFGPLKDDVRQITNIIQLNTDVLVEGIPTGTYLYDPYGVRYTCKETTKSTKDTTLKVRLDPDVAKVLDEEKEVNPLDVLFSPDTDIRELGLHGHDEKGRFVAGGMQTVKRKDGSTYQTKMTSLRIKQKDIERQTITVDQVPPYENAILTLKPNTRYLERQRDMLMMLRDRPLYHHDGLLKLTEVGSEKKRESLWPDFSPQEVKEEDWEVLKKRDDGGFYDGTTEQREFVSTALATPDYAILQGPPGSGKTTAIIELIAQCA
;
A
#
# COMPACT_ATOMS: atom_id res chain seq x y z
N MET A 1 -33.42 45.68 42.53
CA MET A 1 -32.11 45.97 41.90
C MET A 1 -31.23 44.74 42.12
N SER A 2 -30.78 44.06 41.06
CA SER A 2 -29.92 42.88 41.19
C SER A 2 -28.45 43.29 41.08
N ASP A 3 -27.70 43.16 42.17
CA ASP A 3 -26.31 43.61 42.27
C ASP A 3 -25.31 42.59 41.69
N LYS A 4 -25.68 41.96 40.56
CA LYS A 4 -24.89 40.92 39.90
C LYS A 4 -23.84 41.51 38.97
N THR A 5 -22.60 41.08 39.15
CA THR A 5 -21.46 41.44 38.29
C THR A 5 -21.30 40.39 37.19
N TYR A 6 -21.21 40.84 35.95
CA TYR A 6 -21.07 40.01 34.75
C TYR A 6 -19.69 40.21 34.12
N THR A 7 -19.09 39.14 33.62
CA THR A 7 -17.91 39.24 32.75
C THR A 7 -18.40 39.49 31.32
N ALA A 8 -17.89 40.54 30.69
CA ALA A 8 -18.28 40.94 29.35
C ALA A 8 -17.08 41.22 28.46
N ARG A 9 -17.19 40.86 27.18
CA ARG A 9 -16.13 41.06 26.19
C ARG A 9 -16.48 42.18 25.23
N VAL A 10 -15.54 43.08 24.98
CA VAL A 10 -15.72 44.21 24.05
C VAL A 10 -15.80 43.69 22.62
N LYS A 11 -16.96 43.82 21.97
CA LYS A 11 -17.16 43.43 20.57
C LYS A 11 -16.76 44.54 19.60
N ARG A 12 -17.18 45.78 19.88
CA ARG A 12 -16.91 46.93 19.01
C ARG A 12 -16.94 48.23 19.78
N VAL A 13 -16.11 49.19 19.35
CA VAL A 13 -16.01 50.53 19.93
C VAL A 13 -16.21 51.54 18.80
N TRP A 14 -17.17 52.44 18.95
CA TRP A 14 -17.38 53.57 18.04
C TRP A 14 -16.96 54.86 18.72
N HIS A 15 -16.38 55.77 17.93
CA HIS A 15 -15.96 57.09 18.37
C HIS A 15 -16.86 58.15 17.74
N ASN A 16 -17.30 59.12 18.53
CA ASN A 16 -17.99 60.30 18.02
C ASN A 16 -16.98 61.46 17.86
N LYS A 17 -17.24 62.36 16.91
CA LYS A 17 -16.41 63.55 16.61
C LYS A 17 -16.23 64.49 17.82
N GLN A 18 -17.12 64.40 18.82
CA GLN A 18 -17.08 65.18 20.07
C GLN A 18 -16.32 64.49 21.23
N GLY A 19 -15.67 63.34 20.99
CA GLY A 19 -14.86 62.63 22.01
C GLY A 19 -15.63 61.64 22.91
N GLY A 20 -16.93 61.45 22.66
CA GLY A 20 -17.74 60.37 23.24
C GLY A 20 -17.46 59.01 22.59
N ARG A 21 -17.67 57.93 23.35
CA ARG A 21 -17.54 56.55 22.87
C ARG A 21 -18.81 55.76 23.13
N LYS A 22 -19.19 54.95 22.15
CA LYS A 22 -20.22 53.93 22.29
C LYS A 22 -19.54 52.57 22.21
N VAL A 23 -19.75 51.71 23.19
CA VAL A 23 -19.10 50.39 23.25
C VAL A 23 -20.16 49.31 23.31
N LEU A 24 -20.06 48.33 22.41
CA LEU A 24 -20.87 47.12 22.45
C LEU A 24 -20.08 46.01 23.12
N LEU A 25 -20.71 45.39 24.12
CA LEU A 25 -20.19 44.29 24.90
C LEU A 25 -21.07 43.05 24.70
N SER A 26 -20.46 41.88 24.81
CA SER A 26 -21.17 40.60 24.96
C SER A 26 -20.96 40.12 26.39
N ALA A 27 -22.01 40.19 27.21
CA ALA A 27 -21.98 39.75 28.59
C ALA A 27 -22.42 38.28 28.70
N GLU A 28 -21.64 37.49 29.42
CA GLU A 28 -21.87 36.06 29.56
C GLU A 28 -23.18 35.78 30.31
N GLY A 29 -24.09 35.02 29.68
CA GLY A 29 -25.41 34.69 30.23
C GLY A 29 -26.51 35.76 30.06
N VAL A 30 -26.19 36.93 29.48
CA VAL A 30 -27.18 38.01 29.25
C VAL A 30 -27.29 38.39 27.76
N GLY A 31 -26.19 38.31 27.01
CA GLY A 31 -26.14 38.71 25.60
C GLY A 31 -25.53 40.10 25.41
N ASP A 32 -26.02 40.84 24.41
CA ASP A 32 -25.42 42.11 24.02
C ASP A 32 -25.84 43.27 24.95
N ALA A 33 -24.85 44.03 25.41
CA ALA A 33 -25.02 45.17 26.31
C ALA A 33 -24.20 46.38 25.84
N TRP A 34 -24.66 47.58 26.18
CA TRP A 34 -24.07 48.82 25.68
C TRP A 34 -23.50 49.69 26.80
N ILE A 35 -22.37 50.33 26.51
CA ILE A 35 -21.86 51.49 27.25
C ILE A 35 -22.04 52.72 26.35
N GLY A 36 -22.68 53.76 26.87
CA GLY A 36 -22.78 55.06 26.20
C GLY A 36 -22.19 56.15 27.08
N TRP A 37 -21.10 56.77 26.63
CA TRP A 37 -20.56 57.99 27.25
C TRP A 37 -20.63 59.16 26.28
N ASN A 38 -21.18 60.28 26.76
CA ASN A 38 -21.16 61.54 26.02
C ASN A 38 -19.73 62.12 25.94
N LYS A 39 -18.89 61.88 26.96
CA LYS A 39 -17.45 62.19 26.98
C LYS A 39 -16.72 61.09 27.74
N THR A 40 -15.74 60.45 27.11
CA THR A 40 -15.05 59.28 27.70
C THR A 40 -14.10 59.72 28.83
N PRO A 41 -14.11 59.08 30.01
CA PRO A 41 -13.11 59.33 31.06
C PRO A 41 -11.68 59.06 30.56
N LYS A 42 -10.72 59.92 30.92
CA LYS A 42 -9.33 59.88 30.39
C LYS A 42 -8.60 58.56 30.70
N ASP A 43 -8.97 57.87 31.76
CA ASP A 43 -8.26 56.68 32.26
C ASP A 43 -8.89 55.35 31.78
N MET A 44 -9.81 55.42 30.81
CA MET A 44 -10.56 54.27 30.32
C MET A 44 -10.42 54.07 28.81
N ALA A 45 -9.51 53.18 28.42
CA ALA A 45 -9.33 52.73 27.03
C ALA A 45 -9.87 51.30 26.86
N PHE A 46 -10.74 51.09 25.88
CA PHE A 46 -11.27 49.76 25.54
C PHE A 46 -10.86 49.41 24.13
N ASN A 47 -10.27 48.23 23.94
CA ASN A 47 -9.99 47.67 22.63
C ASN A 47 -10.93 46.50 22.33
N PRO A 48 -11.33 46.29 21.07
CA PRO A 48 -12.06 45.09 20.68
C PRO A 48 -11.33 43.82 21.13
N GLY A 49 -12.00 42.98 21.89
CA GLY A 49 -11.47 41.74 22.45
C GLY A 49 -11.13 41.79 23.95
N ASP A 50 -11.04 42.98 24.56
CA ASP A 50 -10.78 43.15 25.99
C ASP A 50 -11.92 42.56 26.84
N SER A 51 -11.59 41.98 27.99
CA SER A 51 -12.55 41.41 28.95
C SER A 51 -12.66 42.31 30.16
N ILE A 52 -13.90 42.67 30.53
CA ILE A 52 -14.20 43.62 31.61
C ILE A 52 -15.33 43.09 32.49
N LYS A 53 -15.32 43.45 33.78
CA LYS A 53 -16.41 43.11 34.72
C LYS A 53 -17.36 44.29 34.85
N VAL A 54 -18.64 44.07 34.60
CA VAL A 54 -19.67 45.10 34.53
C VAL A 54 -20.93 44.74 35.32
N LYS A 55 -21.57 45.72 35.93
CA LYS A 55 -22.95 45.60 36.44
C LYS A 55 -23.91 46.15 35.39
N LEU A 56 -24.93 45.37 35.05
CA LEU A 56 -25.88 45.67 33.97
C LEU A 56 -27.26 46.03 34.53
N LYS A 57 -27.96 46.97 33.86
CA LYS A 57 -29.36 47.29 34.11
C LYS A 57 -30.13 47.23 32.78
N LYS A 58 -31.30 46.60 32.79
CA LYS A 58 -32.22 46.58 31.65
C LYS A 58 -33.04 47.87 31.65
N GLN A 59 -33.07 48.57 30.52
CA GLN A 59 -33.95 49.74 30.34
C GLN A 59 -35.35 49.30 29.89
N ASP A 60 -36.31 50.22 29.98
CA ASP A 60 -37.71 49.97 29.66
C ASP A 60 -37.93 49.63 28.17
N ASP A 61 -36.98 50.01 27.30
CA ASP A 61 -36.92 49.63 25.89
C ASP A 61 -36.40 48.19 25.64
N GLY A 62 -36.12 47.45 26.72
CA GLY A 62 -35.66 46.07 26.69
C GLY A 62 -34.15 45.89 26.52
N ARG A 63 -33.37 46.97 26.33
CA ARG A 63 -31.91 46.89 26.11
C ARG A 63 -31.14 46.84 27.42
N TRP A 64 -30.00 46.16 27.38
CA TRP A 64 -29.08 46.09 28.52
C TRP A 64 -28.02 47.19 28.42
N MET A 65 -27.95 48.02 29.47
CA MET A 65 -26.97 49.10 29.61
C MET A 65 -26.04 48.82 30.79
N VAL A 66 -24.76 49.12 30.65
CA VAL A 66 -23.79 49.05 31.75
C VAL A 66 -24.01 50.22 32.70
N GLN A 67 -24.19 49.92 33.98
CA GLN A 67 -24.37 50.91 35.03
C GLN A 67 -23.04 51.26 35.72
N HIS A 68 -22.22 50.26 36.03
CA HIS A 68 -20.90 50.44 36.62
C HIS A 68 -19.89 49.41 36.08
N ILE A 69 -18.63 49.83 35.94
CA ILE A 69 -17.50 48.98 35.57
C ILE A 69 -16.70 48.70 36.83
N VAL A 70 -16.50 47.42 37.15
CA VAL A 70 -15.98 46.96 38.46
C VAL A 70 -14.46 46.65 38.41
N GLY A 71 -13.79 46.90 37.28
CA GLY A 71 -12.32 46.75 37.15
C GLY A 71 -11.77 47.16 35.78
N GLN A 72 -10.46 47.49 35.70
CA GLN A 72 -9.79 47.97 34.48
C GLN A 72 -9.58 46.87 33.42
N PRO A 73 -9.57 47.22 32.11
CA PRO A 73 -9.34 46.28 31.01
C PRO A 73 -7.88 45.84 30.96
N THR A 74 -7.62 44.54 31.05
CA THR A 74 -6.29 43.97 30.82
C THR A 74 -6.00 43.88 29.32
N THR A 75 -5.03 44.66 28.84
CA THR A 75 -4.59 44.66 27.43
C THR A 75 -3.77 43.42 27.09
N THR A 76 -4.21 42.67 26.09
CA THR A 76 -3.41 41.55 25.53
C THR A 76 -2.45 42.07 24.45
N GLN A 77 -1.28 42.60 24.84
CA GLN A 77 -0.27 43.03 23.86
C GLN A 77 0.40 41.84 23.17
N LYS A 78 0.40 41.87 21.82
CA LYS A 78 1.19 41.01 20.94
C LYS A 78 2.69 41.31 21.12
N LYS A 79 3.45 40.41 21.74
CA LYS A 79 4.91 40.29 21.54
C LYS A 79 5.28 38.85 21.15
N ASN A 80 5.91 38.74 19.98
CA ASN A 80 6.76 37.66 19.46
C ASN A 80 6.27 36.21 19.62
N LYS A 81 5.33 35.81 18.75
CA LYS A 81 5.14 34.40 18.34
C LYS A 81 6.09 34.05 17.19
N ARG A 82 7.36 33.81 17.50
CA ARG A 82 8.22 32.99 16.62
C ARG A 82 9.13 31.99 17.36
N GLN A 83 9.07 31.93 18.70
CA GLN A 83 9.79 30.92 19.49
C GLN A 83 8.93 30.21 20.57
N LYS A 84 7.60 30.37 20.55
CA LYS A 84 6.66 29.68 21.48
C LYS A 84 5.55 28.90 20.77
N GLN A 85 5.76 28.49 19.52
CA GLN A 85 4.86 27.54 18.84
C GLN A 85 5.12 26.08 19.21
N VAL A 86 6.21 25.79 19.92
CA VAL A 86 6.53 24.43 20.40
C VAL A 86 5.89 24.13 21.78
N LYS A 87 5.42 25.12 22.54
CA LYS A 87 4.87 24.90 23.91
C LYS A 87 3.42 25.35 24.14
N LYS A 88 2.63 25.63 23.10
CA LYS A 88 1.25 26.13 23.24
C LYS A 88 0.23 25.44 22.31
N LYS A 89 0.44 24.15 22.03
CA LYS A 89 -0.62 23.21 21.59
C LYS A 89 -1.27 22.47 22.77
N GLU A 90 -0.76 22.64 23.99
CA GLU A 90 -1.33 22.11 25.23
C GLU A 90 -2.00 23.22 26.03
N LYS A 91 -3.30 23.43 25.77
CA LYS A 91 -4.34 23.86 26.71
C LYS A 91 -5.59 24.12 25.87
N LYS A 92 -6.11 23.05 25.27
CA LYS A 92 -7.56 22.95 25.03
C LYS A 92 -8.22 23.07 26.41
N GLU A 93 -9.25 23.89 26.52
CA GLU A 93 -10.11 23.95 27.69
C GLU A 93 -10.52 22.52 28.08
N THR A 94 -9.90 22.01 29.14
CA THR A 94 -10.25 20.73 29.72
C THR A 94 -11.61 20.92 30.38
N ILE A 95 -12.67 20.61 29.63
CA ILE A 95 -13.92 20.19 30.25
C ILE A 95 -13.51 19.21 31.34
N SER A 96 -13.80 19.53 32.61
CA SER A 96 -13.39 18.70 33.76
C SER A 96 -13.69 17.25 33.43
N LEU A 97 -12.73 16.35 33.63
CA LEU A 97 -12.80 14.92 33.32
C LEU A 97 -14.21 14.35 33.63
N ALA A 98 -14.70 14.64 34.84
CA ALA A 98 -16.03 14.27 35.34
C ALA A 98 -17.22 14.68 34.43
N LYS A 99 -17.14 15.81 33.75
CA LYS A 99 -18.21 16.38 32.91
C LYS A 99 -18.19 15.83 31.49
N ARG A 100 -17.02 15.44 30.95
CA ARG A 100 -16.90 14.63 29.72
C ARG A 100 -17.40 13.21 29.96
N ILE A 101 -16.99 12.61 31.06
CA ILE A 101 -17.41 11.29 31.54
C ILE A 101 -18.94 11.21 31.70
N LYS A 102 -19.54 12.17 32.42
CA LYS A 102 -21.00 12.23 32.62
C LYS A 102 -21.80 12.43 31.32
N LYS A 103 -21.16 12.90 30.24
CA LYS A 103 -21.77 13.04 28.91
C LYS A 103 -21.62 11.76 28.08
N MET A 104 -20.48 11.06 28.18
CA MET A 104 -20.24 9.77 27.51
C MET A 104 -21.08 8.62 28.09
N LEU A 105 -21.39 8.68 29.38
CA LEU A 105 -22.15 7.65 30.10
C LEU A 105 -23.68 7.89 30.12
N LYS A 106 -24.18 8.84 29.31
CA LYS A 106 -25.60 9.16 29.16
C LYS A 106 -26.20 8.54 27.89
N GLY A 107 -27.49 8.18 27.97
CA GLY A 107 -28.24 7.59 26.86
C GLY A 107 -28.02 6.07 26.70
N PRO A 108 -28.68 5.45 25.70
CA PRO A 108 -28.66 3.99 25.50
C PRO A 108 -27.25 3.42 25.29
N GLN A 109 -26.37 4.20 24.65
CA GLN A 109 -24.97 3.81 24.42
C GLN A 109 -24.09 3.98 25.66
N GLY A 110 -24.40 4.96 26.51
CA GLY A 110 -23.73 5.12 27.80
C GLY A 110 -24.07 4.00 28.78
N TYR A 111 -25.27 3.42 28.67
CA TYR A 111 -25.68 2.24 29.45
C TYR A 111 -24.87 1.00 29.06
N LEU A 112 -24.70 0.71 27.76
CA LEU A 112 -23.84 -0.39 27.29
C LEU A 112 -22.37 -0.24 27.73
N ARG A 113 -21.82 0.99 27.70
CA ARG A 113 -20.49 1.28 28.25
C ARG A 113 -20.40 1.00 29.75
N LYS A 114 -21.43 1.33 30.53
CA LYS A 114 -21.49 0.99 31.96
C LYS A 114 -21.59 -0.52 32.19
N MET A 115 -22.38 -1.23 31.39
CA MET A 115 -22.53 -2.68 31.48
C MET A 115 -21.22 -3.41 31.13
N TYR A 116 -20.48 -2.92 30.13
CA TYR A 116 -19.14 -3.41 29.79
C TYR A 116 -18.13 -3.18 30.93
N LEU A 117 -18.12 -1.97 31.51
CA LEU A 117 -17.29 -1.64 32.67
C LEU A 117 -17.64 -2.47 33.92
N LEU A 118 -18.90 -2.85 34.08
CA LEU A 118 -19.36 -3.73 35.15
C LEU A 118 -18.93 -5.19 34.95
N ALA A 119 -18.82 -5.63 33.69
CA ALA A 119 -18.46 -7.00 33.31
C ALA A 119 -16.95 -7.28 33.35
N LEU A 120 -16.09 -6.25 33.26
CA LEU A 120 -14.62 -6.37 33.31
C LEU A 120 -14.03 -6.48 34.73
N GLY A 121 -14.85 -6.34 35.78
CA GLY A 121 -14.47 -6.81 37.12
C GLY A 121 -13.88 -5.78 38.09
N ASP A 122 -14.50 -5.80 39.27
CA ASP A 122 -14.17 -5.28 40.60
C ASP A 122 -14.08 -3.77 40.89
N LYS A 123 -14.40 -3.44 42.14
CA LYS A 123 -14.72 -2.13 42.70
C LYS A 123 -13.58 -1.10 42.53
N GLY A 124 -13.48 -0.51 41.35
CA GLY A 124 -12.58 0.61 41.09
C GLY A 124 -12.44 0.84 39.60
N ILE A 125 -13.34 1.65 39.02
CA ILE A 125 -13.26 1.99 37.61
C ILE A 125 -11.98 2.81 37.38
N ASP A 126 -10.94 2.21 36.78
CA ASP A 126 -9.74 2.95 36.33
C ASP A 126 -10.08 3.75 35.06
N MET A 127 -10.60 4.95 35.30
CA MET A 127 -11.02 5.89 34.27
C MET A 127 -9.83 6.46 33.50
N ASP A 128 -8.63 6.45 34.08
CA ASP A 128 -7.41 6.95 33.44
C ASP A 128 -6.91 5.96 32.39
N ALA A 129 -7.03 4.65 32.65
CA ALA A 129 -6.79 3.61 31.65
C ALA A 129 -7.74 3.72 30.45
N LEU A 130 -9.02 4.01 30.67
CA LEU A 130 -10.00 4.20 29.59
C LEU A 130 -9.72 5.44 28.72
N ASP A 131 -9.34 6.55 29.35
CA ASP A 131 -8.96 7.77 28.63
C ASP A 131 -7.62 7.60 27.88
N ALA A 132 -6.67 6.84 28.45
CA ALA A 132 -5.43 6.46 27.76
C ALA A 132 -5.70 5.57 26.53
N ARG A 133 -6.60 4.58 26.64
CA ARG A 133 -7.06 3.72 25.53
C ARG A 133 -7.79 4.51 24.44
N THR A 134 -8.59 5.49 24.82
CA THR A 134 -9.25 6.39 23.85
C THR A 134 -8.24 7.26 23.10
N GLN A 135 -7.14 7.63 23.77
CA GLN A 135 -6.05 8.39 23.17
C GLN A 135 -5.16 7.52 22.26
N SER A 136 -4.94 6.24 22.59
CA SER A 136 -4.11 5.34 21.79
C SER A 136 -4.71 5.03 20.41
N LEU A 137 -6.03 4.96 20.29
CA LEU A 137 -6.73 4.76 19.01
C LEU A 137 -6.84 6.04 18.16
N GLY A 138 -6.59 7.21 18.74
CA GLY A 138 -6.70 8.51 18.08
C GLY A 138 -5.87 8.63 16.80
N PRO A 139 -4.57 8.31 16.80
CA PRO A 139 -3.71 8.39 15.61
C PRO A 139 -4.20 7.53 14.44
N PHE A 140 -4.72 6.32 14.72
CA PHE A 140 -5.25 5.42 13.69
C PHE A 140 -6.53 5.96 13.06
N ILE A 141 -7.41 6.55 13.88
CA ILE A 141 -8.63 7.20 13.38
C ILE A 141 -8.28 8.42 12.53
N GLU A 142 -7.36 9.26 13.01
CA GLU A 142 -6.89 10.44 12.28
C GLU A 142 -6.25 10.04 10.93
N TYR A 143 -5.43 8.99 10.92
CA TYR A 143 -4.86 8.45 9.69
C TYR A 143 -5.94 8.05 8.68
N VAL A 144 -6.94 7.25 9.07
CA VAL A 144 -8.01 6.82 8.16
C VAL A 144 -8.85 8.00 7.67
N GLU A 145 -9.11 8.99 8.52
CA GLU A 145 -9.82 10.21 8.14
C GLU A 145 -9.02 11.05 7.14
N LEU A 146 -7.72 11.21 7.34
CA LEU A 146 -6.84 11.90 6.41
C LEU A 146 -6.73 11.15 5.07
N SER A 147 -6.60 9.82 5.11
CA SER A 147 -6.61 8.99 3.90
C SER A 147 -7.92 9.14 3.12
N LYS A 148 -9.06 9.18 3.81
CA LYS A 148 -10.36 9.44 3.17
C LYS A 148 -10.43 10.85 2.56
N GLN A 149 -9.98 11.88 3.28
CA GLN A 149 -9.93 13.25 2.77
C GLN A 149 -9.02 13.37 1.54
N SER A 150 -7.89 12.68 1.54
CA SER A 150 -6.97 12.60 0.40
C SER A 150 -7.65 11.95 -0.82
N GLN A 151 -8.35 10.84 -0.64
CA GLN A 151 -9.11 10.18 -1.72
C GLN A 151 -10.25 11.06 -2.25
N ASP A 152 -10.97 11.77 -1.38
CA ASP A 152 -12.02 12.71 -1.78
C ASP A 152 -11.46 13.95 -2.52
N HIS A 153 -10.27 14.41 -2.12
CA HIS A 153 -9.57 15.50 -2.78
C HIS A 153 -9.06 15.08 -4.16
N LEU A 154 -8.44 13.90 -4.25
CA LEU A 154 -8.04 13.27 -5.51
C LEU A 154 -9.24 13.12 -6.44
N ARG A 155 -10.38 12.62 -5.95
CA ARG A 155 -11.62 12.49 -6.73
C ARG A 155 -12.11 13.82 -7.32
N LYS A 156 -11.98 14.92 -6.59
CA LYS A 156 -12.44 16.25 -7.06
C LYS A 156 -11.52 16.85 -8.13
N ARG A 157 -10.22 16.56 -8.04
CA ARG A 157 -9.19 17.09 -8.93
C ARG A 157 -8.89 16.20 -10.12
N ALA A 158 -9.01 14.89 -9.99
CA ALA A 158 -8.77 13.95 -11.06
C ALA A 158 -9.87 14.06 -12.12
N ARG A 159 -9.65 14.96 -13.07
CA ARG A 159 -10.48 15.17 -14.26
C ARG A 159 -9.64 14.87 -15.48
N PHE A 160 -10.19 14.09 -16.38
CA PHE A 160 -9.51 13.71 -17.61
C PHE A 160 -10.38 13.98 -18.82
N THR A 161 -9.72 14.47 -19.86
CA THR A 161 -10.25 14.52 -21.21
C THR A 161 -9.86 13.25 -21.95
N TRP A 162 -10.58 12.92 -23.01
CA TRP A 162 -10.35 11.72 -23.78
C TRP A 162 -10.51 11.99 -25.27
N GLU A 163 -9.78 11.23 -26.08
CA GLU A 163 -9.85 11.25 -27.54
C GLU A 163 -9.90 9.81 -28.06
N ILE A 164 -10.71 9.58 -29.10
CA ILE A 164 -10.78 8.27 -29.75
C ILE A 164 -9.52 8.08 -30.57
N VAL A 165 -8.86 6.93 -30.40
CA VAL A 165 -7.78 6.52 -31.31
C VAL A 165 -8.43 5.82 -32.50
N GLU A 166 -8.48 6.48 -33.67
CA GLU A 166 -9.21 6.00 -34.86
C GLU A 166 -8.46 4.86 -35.57
N ASP A 167 -7.13 4.97 -35.73
CA ASP A 167 -6.30 3.99 -36.44
C ASP A 167 -5.60 3.00 -35.49
N GLN A 168 -6.40 2.23 -34.75
CA GLN A 168 -5.86 1.24 -33.82
C GLN A 168 -5.30 0.03 -34.55
N LYS A 169 -4.00 0.06 -34.80
CA LYS A 169 -3.25 -1.11 -35.23
C LYS A 169 -3.03 -1.99 -34.01
N ARG A 170 -3.64 -3.18 -34.02
CA ARG A 170 -3.51 -4.16 -32.95
C ARG A 170 -2.84 -5.41 -33.50
N ILE A 171 -1.98 -5.97 -32.68
CA ILE A 171 -1.34 -7.24 -32.97
C ILE A 171 -1.64 -8.23 -31.88
N LYS A 172 -1.73 -9.50 -32.27
CA LYS A 172 -1.75 -10.63 -31.34
C LYS A 172 -0.48 -11.42 -31.52
N VAL A 173 0.31 -11.46 -30.46
CA VAL A 173 1.52 -12.28 -30.40
C VAL A 173 1.15 -13.61 -29.78
N SER A 174 1.29 -14.71 -30.53
CA SER A 174 0.68 -15.99 -30.17
C SER A 174 1.69 -17.04 -29.74
N LYS A 175 2.80 -17.15 -30.47
CA LYS A 175 3.74 -18.27 -30.36
C LYS A 175 5.16 -17.76 -30.19
N ARG A 176 5.83 -18.20 -29.13
CA ARG A 176 7.27 -18.03 -28.89
C ARG A 176 8.00 -19.24 -29.48
N GLU A 177 9.00 -19.02 -30.32
CA GLU A 177 9.79 -20.09 -30.94
C GLU A 177 11.12 -20.31 -30.19
N ALA A 178 11.03 -20.50 -28.87
CA ALA A 178 12.16 -20.86 -28.06
C ALA A 178 11.77 -21.67 -26.82
N ILE A 179 12.72 -22.49 -26.38
CA ILE A 179 12.64 -23.30 -25.16
C ILE A 179 13.71 -22.79 -24.20
N ASP A 180 13.32 -22.65 -22.94
CA ASP A 180 14.24 -22.32 -21.87
C ASP A 180 14.58 -23.62 -21.15
N ILE A 181 15.86 -23.96 -21.11
CA ILE A 181 16.36 -25.11 -20.36
C ILE A 181 17.42 -24.64 -19.36
N ARG A 182 17.48 -25.32 -18.22
CA ARG A 182 18.61 -25.22 -17.31
C ARG A 182 19.43 -26.47 -17.44
N VAL A 183 20.74 -26.29 -17.56
CA VAL A 183 21.69 -27.39 -17.65
C VAL A 183 22.71 -27.22 -16.54
N ARG A 184 23.07 -28.32 -15.91
CA ARG A 184 24.07 -28.34 -14.86
C ARG A 184 25.45 -28.09 -15.47
N ARG A 185 26.21 -27.18 -14.87
CA ARG A 185 27.56 -26.87 -15.35
C ARG A 185 28.49 -28.05 -15.10
N LEU A 186 29.34 -28.31 -16.09
CA LEU A 186 30.48 -29.23 -15.95
C LEU A 186 31.49 -28.68 -14.94
N HIS A 187 31.78 -27.38 -15.05
CA HIS A 187 32.72 -26.64 -14.21
C HIS A 187 32.03 -25.46 -13.53
N LEU A 188 32.23 -25.30 -12.22
CA LEU A 188 31.66 -24.17 -11.48
C LEU A 188 32.40 -22.87 -11.82
N PRO A 189 31.75 -21.69 -11.69
CA PRO A 189 32.28 -20.42 -12.21
C PRO A 189 33.59 -19.93 -11.59
N TYR A 190 33.89 -20.36 -10.35
CA TYR A 190 35.05 -19.89 -9.60
C TYR A 190 35.91 -21.04 -9.12
N CYS A 191 37.22 -20.82 -9.05
CA CYS A 191 38.19 -21.72 -8.43
C CYS A 191 38.93 -20.98 -7.31
N LEU A 192 39.25 -21.66 -6.22
CA LEU A 192 40.24 -21.16 -5.26
C LEU A 192 41.62 -21.05 -5.92
N GLU A 193 42.40 -20.04 -5.52
CA GLU A 193 43.79 -19.89 -5.99
C GLU A 193 44.70 -21.00 -5.42
N GLU A 194 45.75 -21.36 -6.15
CA GLU A 194 46.71 -22.37 -5.71
C GLU A 194 47.43 -21.91 -4.44
N GLY A 195 47.24 -22.64 -3.33
CA GLY A 195 47.82 -22.31 -2.02
C GLY A 195 46.85 -21.64 -1.04
N ASP A 196 45.60 -21.38 -1.43
CA ASP A 196 44.56 -20.98 -0.50
C ASP A 196 43.96 -22.21 0.21
N ASP A 197 44.27 -22.39 1.49
CA ASP A 197 43.75 -23.47 2.34
C ASP A 197 42.37 -23.15 2.94
N THR A 198 41.75 -22.04 2.49
CA THR A 198 40.46 -21.59 2.99
C THR A 198 39.37 -22.63 2.76
N LYS A 199 38.83 -23.18 3.86
CA LYS A 199 37.77 -24.18 3.83
C LYS A 199 36.42 -23.52 3.55
N ILE A 200 36.06 -23.43 2.27
CA ILE A 200 34.72 -23.06 1.85
C ILE A 200 33.78 -24.28 1.83
N THR A 201 32.57 -24.10 2.34
CA THR A 201 31.50 -25.11 2.31
C THR A 201 30.22 -24.50 1.76
N PRO A 202 29.27 -25.31 1.24
CA PRO A 202 27.91 -24.85 1.00
C PRO A 202 27.34 -24.10 2.21
N GLY A 203 26.80 -22.89 1.99
CA GLY A 203 26.28 -22.01 3.03
C GLY A 203 27.28 -21.02 3.62
N THR A 204 28.58 -21.11 3.29
CA THR A 204 29.57 -20.11 3.73
C THR A 204 29.19 -18.72 3.21
N LYS A 205 29.01 -17.76 4.12
CA LYS A 205 28.69 -16.38 3.76
C LYS A 205 29.96 -15.62 3.41
N LEU A 206 29.89 -14.84 2.35
CA LEU A 206 30.96 -13.97 1.86
C LEU A 206 30.47 -12.53 1.93
N MET A 207 31.36 -11.61 2.29
CA MET A 207 31.09 -10.18 2.30
C MET A 207 32.16 -9.42 1.52
N ASN A 208 31.75 -8.36 0.84
CA ASN A 208 32.66 -7.39 0.27
C ASN A 208 32.46 -6.05 1.00
N LEU A 209 33.44 -5.68 1.83
CA LEU A 209 33.39 -4.49 2.68
C LEU A 209 33.40 -3.19 1.87
N LYS A 210 34.01 -3.17 0.67
CA LYS A 210 34.09 -1.97 -0.17
C LYS A 210 32.71 -1.58 -0.72
N LYS A 211 31.84 -2.54 -0.99
CA LYS A 211 30.48 -2.33 -1.54
C LYS A 211 29.35 -2.55 -0.55
N GLY A 212 29.61 -3.12 0.62
CA GLY A 212 28.59 -3.48 1.59
C GLY A 212 27.64 -4.55 1.08
N ILE A 213 28.12 -5.45 0.20
CA ILE A 213 27.34 -6.55 -0.35
C ILE A 213 27.74 -7.87 0.29
N THR A 214 26.76 -8.77 0.45
CA THR A 214 26.96 -10.13 0.95
C THR A 214 26.40 -11.14 -0.05
N THR A 215 27.01 -12.32 -0.11
CA THR A 215 26.57 -13.47 -0.92
C THR A 215 26.85 -14.76 -0.15
N SER A 216 26.32 -15.89 -0.62
CA SER A 216 26.54 -17.20 0.02
C SER A 216 27.09 -18.18 -1.01
N VAL A 217 28.03 -19.03 -0.59
CA VAL A 217 28.51 -20.16 -1.39
C VAL A 217 27.39 -21.21 -1.47
N ARG A 218 27.05 -21.66 -2.68
CA ARG A 218 26.02 -22.68 -2.91
C ARG A 218 26.60 -24.06 -3.02
N THR A 219 27.48 -24.25 -4.00
CA THR A 219 28.05 -25.55 -4.31
C THR A 219 29.56 -25.44 -4.27
N VAL A 220 30.21 -26.48 -3.75
CA VAL A 220 31.66 -26.63 -3.77
C VAL A 220 31.96 -28.03 -4.33
N ARG A 221 32.86 -28.11 -5.31
CA ARG A 221 33.32 -29.36 -5.94
C ARG A 221 34.83 -29.43 -5.91
N LYS A 222 35.36 -30.61 -5.60
CA LYS A 222 36.79 -30.89 -5.76
C LYS A 222 37.01 -31.53 -7.12
N THR A 223 37.72 -30.85 -8.01
CA THR A 223 38.12 -31.37 -9.31
C THR A 223 39.63 -31.57 -9.35
N PRO A 224 40.19 -32.30 -10.33
CA PRO A 224 41.64 -32.41 -10.51
C PRO A 224 42.34 -31.05 -10.72
N PHE A 225 41.58 -30.01 -11.07
CA PHE A 225 42.06 -28.65 -11.33
C PHE A 225 41.94 -27.71 -10.12
N GLY A 226 41.48 -28.22 -8.97
CA GLY A 226 41.35 -27.45 -7.73
C GLY A 226 39.97 -27.54 -7.10
N ILE A 227 39.70 -26.63 -6.16
CA ILE A 227 38.39 -26.49 -5.52
C ILE A 227 37.58 -25.47 -6.30
N GLU A 228 36.55 -25.94 -6.99
CA GLU A 228 35.60 -25.11 -7.72
C GLU A 228 34.38 -24.79 -6.84
N PHE A 229 33.80 -23.60 -6.98
CA PHE A 229 32.62 -23.22 -6.23
C PHE A 229 31.71 -22.26 -6.99
N SER A 230 30.46 -22.18 -6.55
CA SER A 230 29.41 -21.28 -7.05
C SER A 230 28.82 -20.45 -5.92
N THR A 231 28.24 -19.29 -6.26
CA THR A 231 27.65 -18.35 -5.29
C THR A 231 26.26 -17.90 -5.72
N GLU A 232 25.45 -17.46 -4.76
CA GLU A 232 24.11 -16.92 -5.01
C GLU A 232 24.11 -15.67 -5.90
N ARG A 233 25.18 -14.89 -5.81
CA ARG A 233 25.42 -13.69 -6.60
C ARG A 233 26.81 -13.73 -7.20
N ASP A 234 26.93 -13.16 -8.39
CA ASP A 234 28.20 -13.09 -9.12
C ASP A 234 29.25 -12.30 -8.35
N LEU A 235 30.43 -12.88 -8.18
CA LEU A 235 31.64 -12.26 -7.66
C LEU A 235 32.27 -11.37 -8.74
N SER A 236 31.46 -10.48 -9.34
CA SER A 236 31.88 -9.56 -10.40
C SER A 236 33.08 -8.68 -10.01
N GLU A 237 33.26 -8.41 -8.72
CA GLU A 237 34.44 -7.74 -8.17
C GLU A 237 35.51 -8.77 -7.80
N ARG A 238 36.70 -8.67 -8.39
CA ARG A 238 37.80 -9.60 -8.11
C ARG A 238 38.44 -9.43 -6.75
N GLU A 239 38.34 -8.25 -6.14
CA GLU A 239 39.04 -7.92 -4.90
C GLU A 239 38.09 -7.60 -3.74
N GLY A 240 38.52 -7.90 -2.52
CA GLY A 240 37.88 -7.43 -1.29
C GLY A 240 36.79 -8.35 -0.75
N TRP A 241 36.69 -9.59 -1.25
CA TRP A 241 35.84 -10.61 -0.67
C TRP A 241 36.49 -11.24 0.55
N LEU A 242 35.72 -11.29 1.63
CA LEU A 242 36.10 -11.87 2.92
C LEU A 242 35.05 -12.91 3.31
N ILE A 243 35.47 -13.91 4.06
CA ILE A 243 34.53 -14.82 4.72
C ILE A 243 33.82 -14.07 5.84
N PHE A 244 32.50 -14.17 5.88
CA PHE A 244 31.68 -13.55 6.92
C PHE A 244 31.65 -14.45 8.16
N ASP A 245 32.78 -14.50 8.87
CA ASP A 245 32.95 -15.16 10.16
C ASP A 245 33.81 -14.30 11.10
N GLU A 246 34.20 -14.85 12.25
CA GLU A 246 35.04 -14.16 13.23
C GLU A 246 36.47 -13.89 12.73
N THR A 247 36.93 -14.67 11.75
CA THR A 247 38.30 -14.54 11.20
C THR A 247 38.39 -13.46 10.13
N GLN A 248 37.29 -13.21 9.42
CA GLN A 248 37.23 -12.30 8.28
C GLN A 248 38.35 -12.56 7.27
N ALA A 249 38.70 -13.84 7.06
CA ALA A 249 39.79 -14.22 6.19
C ALA A 249 39.52 -13.78 4.73
N PRO A 250 40.55 -13.27 4.00
CA PRO A 250 40.42 -12.94 2.60
C PRO A 250 40.18 -14.20 1.77
N LEU A 251 39.22 -14.14 0.84
CA LEU A 251 38.96 -15.21 -0.12
C LEU A 251 39.80 -14.97 -1.36
N LEU A 252 40.78 -15.84 -1.63
CA LEU A 252 41.58 -15.79 -2.86
C LEU A 252 40.97 -16.72 -3.90
N TRP A 253 40.43 -16.14 -4.97
CA TRP A 253 39.72 -16.89 -6.00
C TRP A 253 39.99 -16.31 -7.40
N GLN A 254 39.84 -17.16 -8.40
CA GLN A 254 39.96 -16.82 -9.80
C GLN A 254 38.78 -17.38 -10.62
N PRO A 255 38.37 -16.71 -11.72
CA PRO A 255 37.39 -17.28 -12.64
C PRO A 255 37.87 -18.62 -13.21
N ASN A 256 36.98 -19.60 -13.29
CA ASN A 256 37.33 -20.92 -13.80
C ASN A 256 37.56 -20.85 -15.33
N GLN A 257 38.82 -20.97 -15.74
CA GLN A 257 39.21 -20.91 -17.16
C GLN A 257 38.73 -22.13 -17.98
N GLN A 258 38.33 -23.22 -17.32
CA GLN A 258 37.77 -24.40 -18.00
C GLN A 258 36.31 -24.18 -18.42
N GLN A 259 35.65 -23.13 -17.90
CA GLN A 259 34.30 -22.80 -18.30
C GLN A 259 34.29 -22.26 -19.74
N LYS A 260 33.82 -23.08 -20.67
CA LYS A 260 33.56 -22.69 -22.06
C LYS A 260 32.06 -22.52 -22.29
N GLU A 261 31.70 -21.57 -23.14
CA GLU A 261 30.33 -21.43 -23.62
C GLU A 261 29.99 -22.62 -24.53
N PHE A 262 28.78 -23.15 -24.39
CA PHE A 262 28.33 -24.27 -25.21
C PHE A 262 28.23 -23.85 -26.68
N GLN A 263 28.66 -24.71 -27.59
CA GLN A 263 28.70 -24.37 -29.02
C GLN A 263 27.57 -25.04 -29.79
N LYS A 264 27.26 -26.30 -29.45
CA LYS A 264 26.31 -27.12 -30.18
C LYS A 264 25.37 -27.84 -29.21
N VAL A 265 24.07 -27.60 -29.36
CA VAL A 265 23.03 -28.32 -28.60
C VAL A 265 22.20 -29.16 -29.57
N THR A 266 21.99 -30.42 -29.20
CA THR A 266 21.17 -31.38 -29.94
C THR A 266 20.13 -31.96 -28.99
N LEU A 267 18.86 -31.94 -29.38
CA LEU A 267 17.77 -32.49 -28.60
C LEU A 267 17.04 -33.54 -29.44
N ASN A 268 16.99 -34.79 -28.97
CA ASN A 268 16.44 -35.93 -29.72
C ASN A 268 17.04 -36.10 -31.13
N GLY A 269 18.31 -35.70 -31.33
CA GLY A 269 18.99 -35.74 -32.62
C GLY A 269 18.78 -34.51 -33.51
N GLU A 270 17.93 -33.56 -33.15
CA GLU A 270 17.75 -32.29 -33.84
C GLU A 270 18.70 -31.22 -33.28
N GLN A 271 19.50 -30.60 -34.14
CA GLN A 271 20.41 -29.53 -33.73
C GLN A 271 19.63 -28.22 -33.54
N LEU A 272 19.75 -27.61 -32.36
CA LEU A 272 19.08 -26.37 -32.00
C LEU A 272 20.06 -25.19 -31.96
N ASP A 273 19.56 -24.02 -32.35
CA ASP A 273 20.32 -22.78 -32.32
C ASP A 273 20.29 -22.15 -30.92
N ILE A 274 21.45 -21.77 -30.40
CA ILE A 274 21.56 -21.19 -29.06
C ILE A 274 21.35 -19.68 -29.16
N LYS A 275 20.19 -19.19 -28.70
CA LYS A 275 19.83 -17.76 -28.72
C LYS A 275 20.47 -16.99 -27.58
N HIS A 276 20.54 -17.60 -26.40
CA HIS A 276 21.14 -16.99 -25.23
C HIS A 276 21.71 -18.02 -24.28
N GLN A 277 22.81 -17.68 -23.62
CA GLN A 277 23.40 -18.45 -22.54
C GLN A 277 23.68 -17.51 -21.37
N GLU A 278 23.08 -17.78 -20.23
CA GLU A 278 23.27 -16.95 -19.05
C GLU A 278 24.65 -17.21 -18.42
N LYS A 279 25.36 -16.15 -18.05
CA LYS A 279 26.63 -16.23 -17.32
C LYS A 279 26.40 -16.17 -15.80
N ALA A 280 25.40 -16.89 -15.31
CA ALA A 280 25.05 -16.90 -13.88
C ALA A 280 26.16 -17.53 -13.03
N SER A 281 26.32 -17.05 -11.80
CA SER A 281 27.29 -17.57 -10.83
C SER A 281 26.89 -18.87 -10.15
N ASP A 282 25.75 -19.44 -10.54
CA ASP A 282 25.16 -20.64 -9.95
C ASP A 282 25.63 -21.93 -10.66
N ASP A 283 25.38 -23.09 -10.05
CA ASP A 283 25.69 -24.42 -10.62
C ASP A 283 24.84 -24.71 -11.88
N TRP A 284 23.66 -24.11 -11.97
CA TRP A 284 22.79 -24.22 -13.14
C TRP A 284 23.03 -23.08 -14.12
N GLN A 285 23.05 -23.40 -15.40
CA GLN A 285 23.16 -22.45 -16.49
C GLN A 285 21.86 -22.45 -17.31
N LEU A 286 21.23 -21.28 -17.45
CA LEU A 286 20.07 -21.11 -18.32
C LEU A 286 20.51 -20.97 -19.78
N LEU A 287 19.90 -21.77 -20.66
CA LEU A 287 20.05 -21.69 -22.11
C LEU A 287 18.69 -21.43 -22.73
N ILE A 288 18.64 -20.45 -23.65
CA ILE A 288 17.48 -20.20 -24.50
C ILE A 288 17.80 -20.76 -25.88
N LEU A 289 17.06 -21.78 -26.29
CA LEU A 289 17.26 -22.49 -27.54
C LEU A 289 16.13 -22.16 -28.51
N GLY A 290 16.46 -21.85 -29.77
CA GLY A 290 15.47 -21.67 -30.82
C GLY A 290 14.79 -22.99 -31.16
N HIS A 291 13.46 -23.04 -31.05
CA HIS A 291 12.70 -24.25 -31.37
C HIS A 291 11.31 -23.89 -31.90
N SER A 292 10.92 -24.54 -33.00
CA SER A 292 9.66 -24.22 -33.69
C SER A 292 8.42 -24.56 -32.87
N ASN A 293 8.47 -25.55 -31.97
CA ASN A 293 7.35 -25.89 -31.07
C ASN A 293 7.83 -26.16 -29.64
N PRO A 294 7.83 -25.17 -28.74
CA PRO A 294 8.42 -25.34 -27.41
C PRO A 294 7.66 -26.34 -26.52
N ASN A 295 6.37 -26.59 -26.80
CA ASN A 295 5.56 -27.51 -26.01
C ASN A 295 5.79 -28.98 -26.35
N ALA A 296 6.53 -29.29 -27.43
CA ALA A 296 6.83 -30.66 -27.82
C ALA A 296 7.98 -31.30 -27.02
N VAL A 297 8.76 -30.49 -26.31
CA VAL A 297 9.94 -30.96 -25.56
C VAL A 297 9.55 -31.34 -24.13
N GLY A 298 9.79 -32.59 -23.77
CA GLY A 298 9.56 -33.16 -22.46
C GLY A 298 10.86 -33.35 -21.66
N GLU A 299 10.73 -33.48 -20.35
CA GLU A 299 11.87 -33.70 -19.43
C GLU A 299 12.56 -35.07 -19.60
N GLN A 300 12.01 -35.96 -20.44
CA GLN A 300 12.59 -37.27 -20.76
C GLN A 300 13.36 -37.29 -22.10
N ASP A 301 13.45 -36.15 -22.77
CA ASP A 301 14.14 -36.05 -24.05
C ASP A 301 15.66 -36.19 -23.88
N GLN A 302 16.31 -36.73 -24.91
CA GLN A 302 17.75 -36.91 -24.91
C GLN A 302 18.44 -35.60 -25.30
N LEU A 303 19.04 -34.94 -24.32
CA LEU A 303 19.83 -33.74 -24.50
C LEU A 303 21.31 -34.10 -24.68
N GLU A 304 21.91 -33.64 -25.77
CA GLU A 304 23.33 -33.75 -26.05
C GLU A 304 23.91 -32.37 -26.33
N ILE A 305 24.93 -31.97 -25.58
CA ILE A 305 25.60 -30.67 -25.73
C ILE A 305 27.08 -30.91 -25.96
N ASP A 306 27.63 -30.37 -27.05
CA ASP A 306 29.03 -30.51 -27.44
C ASP A 306 29.53 -31.98 -27.47
N GLY A 307 28.63 -32.93 -27.77
CA GLY A 307 28.93 -34.37 -27.81
C GLY A 307 28.76 -35.10 -26.48
N LEU A 308 28.39 -34.40 -25.40
CA LEU A 308 28.14 -34.96 -24.07
C LEU A 308 26.64 -35.15 -23.85
N LYS A 309 26.24 -36.32 -23.35
CA LYS A 309 24.84 -36.63 -23.04
C LYS A 309 24.51 -36.20 -21.61
N PHE A 310 23.43 -35.44 -21.46
CA PHE A 310 22.93 -34.96 -20.18
C PHE A 310 21.75 -35.83 -19.74
N GLY A 311 21.84 -36.39 -18.54
CA GLY A 311 20.78 -37.21 -17.95
C GLY A 311 19.65 -36.38 -17.34
N ARG A 312 18.64 -37.06 -16.81
CA ARG A 312 17.46 -36.44 -16.19
C ARG A 312 17.78 -35.50 -15.02
N ASP A 313 18.87 -35.77 -14.29
CA ASP A 313 19.28 -34.98 -13.14
C ASP A 313 20.25 -33.84 -13.50
N ASP A 314 20.68 -33.77 -14.77
CA ASP A 314 21.66 -32.80 -15.25
C ASP A 314 21.04 -31.68 -16.10
N TRP A 315 19.75 -31.78 -16.44
CA TRP A 315 19.02 -30.71 -17.11
C TRP A 315 17.53 -30.73 -16.78
N GLU A 316 16.91 -29.55 -16.80
CA GLU A 316 15.48 -29.38 -16.61
C GLU A 316 14.92 -28.35 -17.60
N ARG A 317 13.65 -28.48 -17.96
CA ARG A 317 12.94 -27.47 -18.75
C ARG A 317 12.42 -26.38 -17.82
N VAL A 318 12.73 -25.13 -18.13
CA VAL A 318 12.19 -23.97 -17.40
C VAL A 318 10.94 -23.48 -18.12
N LEU A 319 9.85 -23.33 -17.37
CA LEU A 319 8.65 -22.68 -17.90
C LEU A 319 8.91 -21.18 -18.00
N PRO A 320 8.81 -20.59 -19.20
CA PRO A 320 8.98 -19.15 -19.34
C PRO A 320 7.86 -18.43 -18.57
N GLY A 321 8.17 -17.25 -18.04
CA GLY A 321 7.16 -16.40 -17.40
C GLY A 321 6.03 -15.99 -18.35
N ASN A 322 4.99 -15.36 -17.80
CA ASN A 322 3.82 -14.95 -18.61
C ASN A 322 4.02 -13.64 -19.38
N SER A 323 5.10 -12.91 -19.13
CA SER A 323 5.36 -11.59 -19.72
C SER A 323 6.68 -11.60 -20.49
N PHE A 324 6.67 -11.09 -21.71
CA PHE A 324 7.81 -11.10 -22.64
C PHE A 324 8.05 -9.71 -23.24
N GLY A 325 9.30 -9.38 -23.53
CA GLY A 325 9.68 -8.12 -24.18
C GLY A 325 10.93 -7.49 -23.55
N PRO A 326 11.44 -6.38 -24.10
CA PRO A 326 10.91 -5.63 -25.24
C PRO A 326 10.99 -6.37 -26.57
N LEU A 327 9.95 -6.25 -27.40
CA LEU A 327 9.88 -6.86 -28.72
C LEU A 327 10.05 -5.81 -29.82
N LYS A 328 10.91 -6.13 -30.78
CA LYS A 328 11.22 -5.31 -31.95
C LYS A 328 10.91 -6.03 -33.26
N ASP A 329 10.57 -5.25 -34.27
CA ASP A 329 10.70 -5.70 -35.66
C ASP A 329 12.12 -5.40 -36.17
N ASP A 330 12.34 -5.55 -37.48
CA ASP A 330 13.65 -5.31 -38.09
C ASP A 330 14.09 -3.84 -38.05
N VAL A 331 13.17 -2.90 -37.80
CA VAL A 331 13.41 -1.45 -37.91
C VAL A 331 13.36 -0.77 -36.54
N ARG A 332 12.42 -1.16 -35.69
CA ARG A 332 12.09 -0.47 -34.43
C ARG A 332 11.49 -1.39 -33.38
N GLN A 333 11.51 -0.92 -32.15
CA GLN A 333 10.78 -1.53 -31.05
C GLN A 333 9.27 -1.30 -31.22
N ILE A 334 8.48 -2.35 -31.07
CA ILE A 334 7.03 -2.33 -31.30
C ILE A 334 6.27 -2.34 -29.97
N THR A 335 6.75 -3.10 -28.98
CA THR A 335 6.14 -3.22 -27.64
C THR A 335 7.21 -3.43 -26.58
N ASN A 336 7.00 -2.95 -25.36
CA ASN A 336 7.96 -3.14 -24.27
C ASN A 336 7.70 -4.43 -23.48
N ILE A 337 6.44 -4.73 -23.19
CA ILE A 337 6.03 -5.96 -22.50
C ILE A 337 4.73 -6.46 -23.12
N ILE A 338 4.64 -7.76 -23.34
CA ILE A 338 3.47 -8.43 -23.87
C ILE A 338 3.15 -9.69 -23.06
N GLN A 339 1.90 -10.14 -23.14
CA GLN A 339 1.49 -11.47 -22.74
C GLN A 339 1.05 -12.24 -23.99
N LEU A 340 1.47 -13.50 -24.11
CA LEU A 340 1.10 -14.32 -25.26
C LEU A 340 -0.43 -14.46 -25.36
N ASN A 341 -0.92 -14.52 -26.59
CA ASN A 341 -2.32 -14.61 -26.98
C ASN A 341 -3.22 -13.46 -26.52
N THR A 342 -2.63 -12.33 -26.12
CA THR A 342 -3.34 -11.09 -25.80
C THR A 342 -3.19 -10.09 -26.94
N ASP A 343 -4.22 -9.28 -27.20
CA ASP A 343 -4.16 -8.23 -28.20
C ASP A 343 -3.44 -7.01 -27.62
N VAL A 344 -2.43 -6.52 -28.33
CA VAL A 344 -1.61 -5.38 -27.93
C VAL A 344 -1.77 -4.26 -28.94
N LEU A 345 -1.91 -3.03 -28.44
CA LEU A 345 -2.00 -1.83 -29.27
C LEU A 345 -0.60 -1.42 -29.72
N VAL A 346 -0.41 -1.14 -31.01
CA VAL A 346 0.87 -0.75 -31.59
C VAL A 346 0.75 0.53 -32.42
N GLU A 347 1.83 1.30 -32.54
CA GLU A 347 1.86 2.56 -33.31
C GLU A 347 1.87 2.30 -34.82
N GLY A 348 2.46 1.18 -35.22
CA GLY A 348 2.36 0.68 -36.57
C GLY A 348 2.41 -0.84 -36.59
N ILE A 349 1.85 -1.41 -37.65
CA ILE A 349 1.92 -2.84 -37.91
C ILE A 349 3.40 -3.19 -38.09
N PRO A 350 3.88 -4.28 -37.47
CA PRO A 350 5.23 -4.79 -37.70
C PRO A 350 5.48 -4.97 -39.19
N THR A 351 6.69 -4.67 -39.66
CA THR A 351 7.06 -4.88 -41.06
C THR A 351 7.02 -6.35 -41.49
N GLY A 352 7.18 -7.27 -40.54
CA GLY A 352 7.17 -8.72 -40.76
C GLY A 352 6.13 -9.50 -39.97
N THR A 353 6.11 -10.81 -40.16
CA THR A 353 5.25 -11.77 -39.44
C THR A 353 5.81 -12.16 -38.06
N TYR A 354 7.03 -11.75 -37.76
CA TYR A 354 7.72 -12.07 -36.52
C TYR A 354 8.17 -10.80 -35.80
N LEU A 355 8.15 -10.87 -34.47
CA LEU A 355 8.83 -9.96 -33.58
C LEU A 355 9.98 -10.68 -32.89
N TYR A 356 11.00 -9.93 -32.49
CA TYR A 356 12.21 -10.44 -31.86
C TYR A 356 12.38 -9.83 -30.49
N ASP A 357 12.73 -10.65 -29.49
CA ASP A 357 13.17 -10.14 -28.18
C ASP A 357 14.65 -9.70 -28.23
N PRO A 358 15.23 -9.18 -27.12
CA PRO A 358 16.63 -8.78 -27.08
C PRO A 358 17.62 -9.92 -27.36
N TYR A 359 17.19 -11.16 -27.14
CA TYR A 359 17.97 -12.38 -27.36
C TYR A 359 17.81 -12.95 -28.78
N GLY A 360 16.98 -12.32 -29.63
CA GLY A 360 16.72 -12.78 -30.99
C GLY A 360 15.76 -13.97 -31.09
N VAL A 361 14.98 -14.25 -30.04
CA VAL A 361 13.90 -15.24 -30.08
C VAL A 361 12.76 -14.71 -30.92
N ARG A 362 12.21 -15.56 -31.80
CA ARG A 362 11.08 -15.20 -32.67
C ARG A 362 9.75 -15.38 -31.97
N TYR A 363 8.87 -14.42 -32.19
CA TYR A 363 7.49 -14.43 -31.75
C TYR A 363 6.56 -14.24 -32.95
N THR A 364 5.65 -15.18 -33.19
CA THR A 364 4.67 -15.06 -34.28
C THR A 364 3.66 -13.97 -33.94
N CYS A 365 3.60 -12.96 -34.79
CA CYS A 365 2.69 -11.84 -34.71
C CYS A 365 1.68 -11.93 -35.85
N LYS A 366 0.40 -11.70 -35.53
CA LYS A 366 -0.64 -11.48 -36.54
C LYS A 366 -1.33 -10.17 -36.25
N GLU A 367 -1.58 -9.40 -37.30
CA GLU A 367 -2.52 -8.29 -37.20
C GLU A 367 -3.88 -8.84 -36.82
N THR A 368 -4.49 -8.20 -35.82
CA THR A 368 -5.84 -8.53 -35.39
C THR A 368 -6.69 -7.30 -35.47
N THR A 369 -7.66 -7.32 -36.39
CA THR A 369 -8.84 -6.48 -36.29
C THR A 369 -9.79 -7.18 -35.32
N LYS A 370 -9.83 -6.76 -34.05
CA LYS A 370 -10.78 -7.42 -33.15
C LYS A 370 -12.20 -7.02 -33.54
N SER A 371 -13.01 -8.02 -33.91
CA SER A 371 -14.47 -7.92 -33.98
C SER A 371 -15.04 -7.79 -32.57
N THR A 372 -15.18 -6.59 -32.01
CA THR A 372 -16.02 -6.33 -30.82
C THR A 372 -16.04 -4.83 -30.54
N LYS A 373 -17.14 -4.32 -29.99
CA LYS A 373 -17.47 -2.91 -29.69
C LYS A 373 -16.45 -2.08 -28.86
N ASP A 374 -15.29 -2.64 -28.57
CA ASP A 374 -14.31 -2.06 -27.66
C ASP A 374 -13.55 -0.93 -28.36
N THR A 375 -13.48 0.22 -27.71
CA THR A 375 -12.82 1.41 -28.24
C THR A 375 -11.68 1.81 -27.32
N THR A 376 -10.56 2.24 -27.88
CA THR A 376 -9.43 2.75 -27.11
C THR A 376 -9.53 4.25 -27.03
N LEU A 377 -9.48 4.76 -25.81
CA LEU A 377 -9.47 6.18 -25.52
C LEU A 377 -8.08 6.56 -25.03
N LYS A 378 -7.47 7.58 -25.64
CA LYS A 378 -6.28 8.21 -25.08
C LYS A 378 -6.73 9.22 -24.04
N VAL A 379 -6.18 9.11 -22.83
CA VAL A 379 -6.62 9.88 -21.66
C VAL A 379 -5.58 10.93 -21.35
N ARG A 380 -6.02 12.19 -21.17
CA ARG A 380 -5.15 13.30 -20.79
C ARG A 380 -5.71 14.02 -19.58
N LEU A 381 -4.83 14.64 -18.81
CA LEU A 381 -5.27 15.49 -17.71
C LEU A 381 -6.05 16.69 -18.27
N ASP A 382 -7.15 17.04 -17.63
CA ASP A 382 -7.92 18.22 -18.00
C ASP A 382 -7.04 19.49 -17.94
N PRO A 383 -7.05 20.37 -18.95
CA PRO A 383 -6.18 21.54 -19.00
C PRO A 383 -6.31 22.49 -17.80
N ASP A 384 -7.50 22.59 -17.19
CA ASP A 384 -7.72 23.44 -16.03
C ASP A 384 -7.11 22.83 -14.75
N VAL A 385 -7.08 21.49 -14.67
CA VAL A 385 -6.41 20.77 -13.59
C VAL A 385 -4.90 20.84 -13.76
N ALA A 386 -4.40 20.64 -14.98
CA ALA A 386 -2.97 20.68 -15.29
C ALA A 386 -2.32 22.03 -14.91
N LYS A 387 -3.03 23.16 -15.10
CA LYS A 387 -2.53 24.50 -14.72
C LYS A 387 -2.44 24.74 -13.21
N VAL A 388 -3.24 24.03 -12.42
CA VAL A 388 -3.34 24.23 -10.96
C VAL A 388 -2.51 23.19 -10.20
N LEU A 389 -2.11 22.11 -10.87
CA LEU A 389 -1.33 21.04 -10.27
C LEU A 389 0.09 21.53 -9.93
N ASP A 390 0.47 21.36 -8.67
CA ASP A 390 1.83 21.58 -8.18
C ASP A 390 2.55 20.22 -8.13
N GLU A 391 3.30 19.88 -9.18
CA GLU A 391 3.95 18.57 -9.35
C GLU A 391 4.95 18.24 -8.23
N GLU A 392 5.48 19.23 -7.51
CA GLU A 392 6.39 18.99 -6.38
C GLU A 392 5.66 18.62 -5.09
N LYS A 393 4.39 19.02 -4.93
CA LYS A 393 3.63 18.85 -3.69
C LYS A 393 2.46 17.88 -3.81
N GLU A 394 2.01 17.59 -5.03
CA GLU A 394 0.78 16.87 -5.28
C GLU A 394 1.00 15.67 -6.21
N VAL A 395 0.25 14.61 -5.95
CA VAL A 395 0.30 13.39 -6.77
C VAL A 395 -0.44 13.66 -8.08
N ASN A 396 0.22 13.42 -9.21
CA ASN A 396 -0.40 13.54 -10.53
C ASN A 396 -1.53 12.50 -10.68
N PRO A 397 -2.78 12.92 -10.92
CA PRO A 397 -3.90 12.01 -11.07
C PRO A 397 -3.75 11.01 -12.23
N LEU A 398 -2.98 11.38 -13.25
CA LEU A 398 -2.73 10.51 -14.41
C LEU A 398 -1.84 9.33 -14.02
N ASP A 399 -0.81 9.57 -13.21
CA ASP A 399 0.07 8.54 -12.67
C ASP A 399 -0.71 7.59 -11.75
N VAL A 400 -1.68 8.12 -10.99
CA VAL A 400 -2.57 7.28 -10.19
C VAL A 400 -3.47 6.40 -11.07
N LEU A 401 -3.95 6.89 -12.22
CA LEU A 401 -4.78 6.08 -13.11
C LEU A 401 -4.00 4.91 -13.74
N PHE A 402 -2.74 5.16 -14.11
CA PHE A 402 -1.88 4.21 -14.82
C PHE A 402 -0.85 3.50 -13.91
N SER A 403 -0.90 3.70 -12.59
CA SER A 403 -0.01 3.00 -11.67
C SER A 403 -0.29 1.49 -11.67
N PRO A 404 0.75 0.64 -11.77
CA PRO A 404 0.59 -0.82 -11.73
C PRO A 404 -0.01 -1.32 -10.41
N ASP A 405 0.15 -0.56 -9.33
CA ASP A 405 -0.33 -0.90 -7.99
C ASP A 405 -1.81 -0.55 -7.79
N THR A 406 -2.44 0.14 -8.75
CA THR A 406 -3.81 0.64 -8.62
C THR A 406 -4.81 -0.09 -9.51
N ASP A 407 -5.70 -0.86 -8.88
CA ASP A 407 -6.77 -1.59 -9.57
C ASP A 407 -8.00 -0.70 -9.82
N ILE A 408 -7.82 0.41 -10.56
CA ILE A 408 -8.93 1.26 -11.01
C ILE A 408 -9.58 0.63 -12.24
N ARG A 409 -10.77 0.04 -12.06
CA ARG A 409 -11.55 -0.61 -13.14
C ARG A 409 -12.71 0.22 -13.67
N GLU A 410 -13.03 1.33 -13.02
CA GLU A 410 -14.19 2.15 -13.33
C GLU A 410 -13.84 3.63 -13.17
N LEU A 411 -14.19 4.44 -14.18
CA LEU A 411 -14.11 5.90 -14.13
C LEU A 411 -15.52 6.48 -13.99
N GLY A 412 -15.65 7.55 -13.20
CA GLY A 412 -16.88 8.34 -13.17
C GLY A 412 -17.01 9.19 -14.42
N LEU A 413 -18.23 9.32 -14.94
CA LEU A 413 -18.55 10.16 -16.10
C LEU A 413 -19.36 11.37 -15.67
N HIS A 414 -18.83 12.56 -15.91
CA HIS A 414 -19.46 13.83 -15.54
C HIS A 414 -19.52 14.77 -16.75
N GLY A 415 -20.67 15.41 -16.95
CA GLY A 415 -20.85 16.52 -17.88
C GLY A 415 -21.43 17.72 -17.15
N HIS A 416 -21.28 18.91 -17.71
CA HIS A 416 -21.97 20.11 -17.26
C HIS A 416 -22.87 20.61 -18.40
N ASP A 417 -24.11 21.00 -18.09
CA ASP A 417 -24.92 21.74 -19.06
C ASP A 417 -24.38 23.18 -19.22
N GLU A 418 -24.86 23.92 -20.23
CA GLU A 418 -24.52 25.33 -20.47
C GLU A 418 -24.80 26.26 -19.25
N LYS A 419 -25.51 25.75 -18.23
CA LYS A 419 -25.85 26.44 -16.98
C LYS A 419 -25.04 25.93 -15.79
N GLY A 420 -24.01 25.11 -16.01
CA GLY A 420 -23.11 24.56 -14.98
C GLY A 420 -23.71 23.46 -14.11
N ARG A 421 -24.93 22.99 -14.38
CA ARG A 421 -25.56 21.89 -13.64
C ARG A 421 -24.94 20.57 -14.04
N PHE A 422 -24.79 19.70 -13.06
CA PHE A 422 -24.21 18.38 -13.24
C PHE A 422 -25.13 17.49 -14.08
N VAL A 423 -24.67 17.11 -15.26
CA VAL A 423 -25.33 16.14 -16.14
C VAL A 423 -24.49 14.87 -16.14
N ALA A 424 -25.12 13.70 -16.17
CA ALA A 424 -24.38 12.45 -16.39
C ALA A 424 -23.71 12.49 -17.78
N GLY A 425 -22.61 11.76 -18.00
CA GLY A 425 -21.81 11.81 -19.24
C GLY A 425 -22.51 11.29 -20.50
N GLY A 426 -23.84 11.24 -20.53
CA GLY A 426 -24.66 10.79 -21.65
C GLY A 426 -25.92 10.05 -21.23
N MET A 427 -26.87 9.94 -22.16
CA MET A 427 -27.86 8.87 -22.15
C MET A 427 -27.33 7.70 -22.97
N GLN A 428 -27.37 6.51 -22.39
CA GLN A 428 -26.98 5.27 -23.02
C GLN A 428 -28.20 4.38 -23.24
N THR A 429 -28.30 3.82 -24.44
CA THR A 429 -29.35 2.86 -24.80
C THR A 429 -28.95 1.46 -24.35
N VAL A 430 -29.69 0.91 -23.39
CA VAL A 430 -29.50 -0.44 -22.87
C VAL A 430 -30.57 -1.36 -23.45
N LYS A 431 -30.14 -2.53 -23.95
CA LYS A 431 -31.05 -3.60 -24.39
C LYS A 431 -31.46 -4.46 -23.19
N ARG A 432 -32.75 -4.67 -23.00
CA ARG A 432 -33.31 -5.63 -22.03
C ARG A 432 -33.24 -7.05 -22.58
N LYS A 433 -33.43 -8.03 -21.68
CA LYS A 433 -33.47 -9.46 -22.03
C LYS A 433 -34.62 -9.82 -22.99
N ASP A 434 -35.68 -9.00 -23.02
CA ASP A 434 -36.83 -9.12 -23.91
C ASP A 434 -36.61 -8.49 -25.30
N GLY A 435 -35.42 -7.91 -25.56
CA GLY A 435 -35.08 -7.25 -26.82
C GLY A 435 -35.47 -5.77 -26.90
N SER A 436 -36.25 -5.25 -25.95
CA SER A 436 -36.61 -3.82 -25.90
C SER A 436 -35.45 -2.95 -25.42
N THR A 437 -35.37 -1.71 -25.90
CA THR A 437 -34.33 -0.75 -25.49
C THR A 437 -34.89 0.31 -24.55
N TYR A 438 -34.11 0.71 -23.54
CA TYR A 438 -34.41 1.89 -22.72
C TYR A 438 -33.17 2.77 -22.58
N GLN A 439 -33.38 4.07 -22.40
CA GLN A 439 -32.29 5.01 -22.16
C GLN A 439 -32.02 5.13 -20.66
N THR A 440 -30.78 4.93 -20.25
CA THR A 440 -30.30 5.16 -18.89
C THR A 440 -29.16 6.16 -18.89
N LYS A 441 -28.91 6.83 -17.76
CA LYS A 441 -27.78 7.75 -17.64
C LYS A 441 -26.48 6.95 -17.53
N MET A 442 -25.49 7.28 -18.36
CA MET A 442 -24.16 6.72 -18.23
C MET A 442 -23.38 7.50 -17.17
N THR A 443 -23.26 6.94 -15.97
CA THR A 443 -22.58 7.55 -14.83
C THR A 443 -21.15 7.06 -14.63
N SER A 444 -20.78 6.00 -15.34
CA SER A 444 -19.52 5.30 -15.18
C SER A 444 -19.06 4.65 -16.47
N LEU A 445 -17.75 4.61 -16.66
CA LEU A 445 -17.06 3.99 -17.78
C LEU A 445 -16.21 2.83 -17.25
N ARG A 446 -16.39 1.63 -17.80
CA ARG A 446 -15.65 0.45 -17.36
C ARG A 446 -14.36 0.31 -18.17
N ILE A 447 -13.24 0.18 -17.46
CA ILE A 447 -11.93 -0.09 -18.06
C ILE A 447 -11.75 -1.60 -18.18
N LYS A 448 -11.45 -2.09 -19.39
CA LYS A 448 -11.07 -3.48 -19.64
C LYS A 448 -9.56 -3.68 -19.57
N GLN A 449 -8.81 -2.73 -20.12
CA GLN A 449 -7.35 -2.77 -20.21
C GLN A 449 -6.79 -1.37 -20.11
N LYS A 450 -5.59 -1.24 -19.55
CA LYS A 450 -4.81 0.00 -19.49
C LYS A 450 -3.47 -0.24 -20.18
N ASP A 451 -3.00 0.77 -20.89
CA ASP A 451 -1.65 0.85 -21.43
C ASP A 451 -0.99 2.07 -20.79
N ILE A 452 -0.02 1.81 -19.92
CA ILE A 452 0.66 2.80 -19.09
C ILE A 452 1.50 3.73 -19.96
N GLU A 453 2.22 3.17 -20.93
CA GLU A 453 3.18 3.90 -21.76
C GLU A 453 2.48 4.85 -22.70
N ARG A 454 1.36 4.41 -23.27
CA ARG A 454 0.56 5.21 -24.20
C ARG A 454 -0.47 6.09 -23.51
N GLN A 455 -0.65 5.93 -22.19
CA GLN A 455 -1.71 6.55 -21.41
C GLN A 455 -3.08 6.33 -22.06
N THR A 456 -3.33 5.09 -22.50
CA THR A 456 -4.60 4.72 -23.17
C THR A 456 -5.36 3.68 -22.37
N ILE A 457 -6.69 3.77 -22.44
CA ILE A 457 -7.61 2.81 -21.82
C ILE A 457 -8.47 2.16 -22.89
N THR A 458 -8.69 0.85 -22.79
CA THR A 458 -9.67 0.15 -23.62
C THR A 458 -10.98 0.03 -22.85
N VAL A 459 -12.07 0.48 -23.45
CA VAL A 459 -13.41 0.52 -22.86
C VAL A 459 -14.41 -0.18 -23.75
N ASP A 460 -15.51 -0.64 -23.17
CA ASP A 460 -16.59 -1.32 -23.88
C ASP A 460 -17.49 -0.38 -24.68
N GLN A 461 -17.63 0.87 -24.21
CA GLN A 461 -18.50 1.89 -24.79
C GLN A 461 -17.87 3.26 -24.63
N VAL A 462 -17.89 4.05 -25.70
CA VAL A 462 -17.44 5.45 -25.68
C VAL A 462 -18.47 6.30 -24.93
N PRO A 463 -18.05 7.32 -24.17
CA PRO A 463 -18.99 8.28 -23.58
C PRO A 463 -19.86 8.94 -24.67
N PRO A 464 -21.19 9.01 -24.51
CA PRO A 464 -22.09 9.56 -25.53
C PRO A 464 -21.88 11.03 -25.88
N TYR A 465 -21.27 11.82 -24.98
CA TYR A 465 -20.92 13.22 -25.23
C TYR A 465 -19.42 13.37 -25.35
N GLU A 466 -18.92 13.93 -26.45
CA GLU A 466 -17.48 14.17 -26.69
C GLU A 466 -16.81 14.99 -25.58
N ASN A 467 -17.53 15.95 -25.00
CA ASN A 467 -17.03 16.81 -23.92
C ASN A 467 -17.22 16.20 -22.51
N ALA A 468 -17.52 14.91 -22.39
CA ALA A 468 -17.67 14.27 -21.09
C ALA A 468 -16.31 14.21 -20.37
N ILE A 469 -16.29 14.63 -19.11
CA ILE A 469 -15.11 14.59 -18.25
C ILE A 469 -15.09 13.26 -17.50
N LEU A 470 -13.97 12.55 -17.60
CA LEU A 470 -13.71 11.33 -16.83
C LEU A 470 -13.15 11.70 -15.47
N THR A 471 -13.54 10.97 -14.42
CA THR A 471 -13.06 11.19 -13.06
C THR A 471 -12.66 9.90 -12.37
N LEU A 472 -11.71 9.97 -11.43
CA LEU A 472 -11.41 8.82 -10.59
C LEU A 472 -12.55 8.56 -9.60
N LYS A 473 -12.90 7.29 -9.44
CA LYS A 473 -13.86 6.82 -8.44
C LYS A 473 -13.15 5.91 -7.44
N PRO A 474 -12.33 6.47 -6.54
CA PRO A 474 -11.64 5.68 -5.55
C PRO A 474 -12.64 4.95 -4.64
N ASN A 475 -12.36 3.69 -4.32
CA ASN A 475 -13.23 2.89 -3.46
C ASN A 475 -12.96 3.21 -1.99
N THR A 476 -13.74 4.14 -1.42
CA THR A 476 -13.62 4.52 0.00
C THR A 476 -14.23 3.51 0.96
N ARG A 477 -14.89 2.45 0.48
CA ARG A 477 -15.62 1.48 1.32
C ARG A 477 -14.71 0.81 2.36
N TYR A 478 -13.48 0.48 1.99
CA TYR A 478 -12.52 -0.13 2.91
C TYR A 478 -12.10 0.83 4.02
N LEU A 479 -11.80 2.08 3.66
CA LEU A 479 -11.47 3.14 4.62
C LEU A 479 -12.65 3.43 5.56
N GLU A 480 -13.88 3.44 5.03
CA GLU A 480 -15.09 3.61 5.83
C GLU A 480 -15.28 2.47 6.83
N ARG A 481 -15.09 1.22 6.39
CA ARG A 481 -15.15 0.06 7.29
C ARG A 481 -14.06 0.08 8.35
N GLN A 482 -12.83 0.45 8.01
CA GLN A 482 -11.73 0.60 8.96
C GLN A 482 -12.05 1.68 9.99
N ARG A 483 -12.55 2.85 9.53
CA ARG A 483 -12.98 3.93 10.43
C ARG A 483 -14.08 3.44 11.37
N ASP A 484 -15.11 2.80 10.84
CA ASP A 484 -16.26 2.35 11.63
C ASP A 484 -15.84 1.30 12.66
N MET A 485 -14.92 0.40 12.30
CA MET A 485 -14.31 -0.56 13.23
C MET A 485 -13.53 0.14 14.34
N LEU A 486 -12.66 1.11 14.01
CA LEU A 486 -11.88 1.86 15.01
C LEU A 486 -12.79 2.68 15.94
N MET A 487 -13.84 3.30 15.38
CA MET A 487 -14.85 3.99 16.17
C MET A 487 -15.60 3.01 17.06
N MET A 488 -15.93 1.80 16.60
CA MET A 488 -16.55 0.75 17.41
C MET A 488 -15.63 0.29 18.54
N LEU A 489 -14.34 0.05 18.28
CA LEU A 489 -13.33 -0.30 19.30
C LEU A 489 -13.19 0.80 20.36
N ARG A 490 -13.18 2.07 19.94
CA ARG A 490 -13.09 3.22 20.86
C ARG A 490 -14.36 3.42 21.67
N ASP A 491 -15.52 3.35 21.00
CA ASP A 491 -16.78 3.82 21.57
C ASP A 491 -17.65 2.71 22.16
N ARG A 492 -17.48 1.46 21.72
CA ARG A 492 -18.27 0.29 22.16
C ARG A 492 -17.43 -0.99 22.12
N PRO A 493 -16.31 -1.06 22.85
CA PRO A 493 -15.56 -2.30 22.95
C PRO A 493 -16.42 -3.39 23.59
N LEU A 494 -16.26 -4.63 23.11
CA LEU A 494 -16.81 -5.83 23.71
C LEU A 494 -15.72 -6.50 24.55
N TYR A 495 -16.10 -7.45 25.42
CA TYR A 495 -15.15 -8.14 26.30
C TYR A 495 -14.02 -8.80 25.50
N HIS A 496 -14.39 -9.47 24.41
CA HIS A 496 -13.46 -10.13 23.51
C HIS A 496 -12.52 -9.17 22.72
N HIS A 497 -12.70 -7.85 22.82
CA HIS A 497 -11.77 -6.89 22.21
C HIS A 497 -10.63 -6.48 23.16
N ASP A 498 -10.61 -6.93 24.42
CA ASP A 498 -9.63 -6.47 25.40
C ASP A 498 -8.18 -6.80 24.99
N GLY A 499 -7.92 -8.02 24.50
CA GLY A 499 -6.60 -8.40 23.96
C GLY A 499 -6.12 -7.47 22.83
N LEU A 500 -7.02 -7.06 21.93
CA LEU A 500 -6.71 -6.09 20.87
C LEU A 500 -6.47 -4.69 21.41
N LEU A 501 -7.14 -4.29 22.49
CA LEU A 501 -6.93 -2.99 23.11
C LEU A 501 -5.59 -2.93 23.85
N LYS A 502 -5.19 -4.01 24.54
CA LYS A 502 -3.88 -4.15 25.20
C LYS A 502 -2.72 -3.91 24.23
N LEU A 503 -2.83 -4.36 22.98
CA LEU A 503 -1.82 -4.09 21.93
C LEU A 503 -1.57 -2.59 21.72
N THR A 504 -2.62 -1.78 21.86
CA THR A 504 -2.57 -0.33 21.63
C THR A 504 -2.20 0.45 22.90
N GLU A 505 -2.06 -0.19 24.05
CA GLU A 505 -1.73 0.51 25.29
C GLU A 505 -0.31 1.10 25.25
N VAL A 506 -0.22 2.38 25.60
CA VAL A 506 1.04 3.12 25.63
C VAL A 506 1.61 3.03 27.04
N GLY A 507 2.83 2.48 27.18
CA GLY A 507 3.47 2.32 28.49
C GLY A 507 4.93 1.87 28.38
N SER A 508 5.62 1.84 29.52
CA SER A 508 6.97 1.28 29.66
C SER A 508 6.96 -0.23 29.40
N GLU A 509 8.07 -0.80 28.95
CA GLU A 509 8.24 -2.23 28.67
C GLU A 509 7.73 -3.14 29.80
N LYS A 510 8.12 -2.88 31.05
CA LYS A 510 7.62 -3.62 32.24
C LYS A 510 6.10 -3.59 32.42
N LYS A 511 5.44 -2.48 32.05
CA LYS A 511 3.97 -2.39 32.09
C LYS A 511 3.35 -3.19 30.97
N ARG A 512 3.99 -3.22 29.80
CA ARG A 512 3.54 -4.03 28.66
C ARG A 512 3.69 -5.51 28.99
N GLU A 513 4.85 -5.97 29.47
CA GLU A 513 5.04 -7.35 29.90
C GLU A 513 3.99 -7.81 30.92
N SER A 514 3.60 -6.95 31.88
CA SER A 514 2.56 -7.29 32.85
C SER A 514 1.15 -7.47 32.28
N LEU A 515 0.88 -7.06 31.03
CA LEU A 515 -0.43 -7.23 30.38
C LEU A 515 -0.65 -8.66 29.84
N TRP A 516 0.45 -9.41 29.64
CA TRP A 516 0.46 -10.75 29.08
C TRP A 516 1.16 -11.71 30.04
N PRO A 517 0.41 -12.38 30.93
CA PRO A 517 1.00 -13.37 31.82
C PRO A 517 1.51 -14.58 31.04
N ASP A 518 2.53 -15.24 31.58
CA ASP A 518 3.02 -16.50 31.03
C ASP A 518 1.92 -17.57 31.03
N PHE A 519 1.91 -18.40 29.99
CA PHE A 519 0.99 -19.53 29.86
C PHE A 519 1.76 -20.76 29.39
N SER A 520 1.23 -21.94 29.72
CA SER A 520 1.79 -23.21 29.25
C SER A 520 1.04 -23.67 28.00
N PRO A 521 1.74 -24.10 26.93
CA PRO A 521 1.10 -24.64 25.73
C PRO A 521 0.14 -25.79 26.06
N GLN A 522 -0.94 -25.90 25.27
CA GLN A 522 -1.92 -26.95 25.45
C GLN A 522 -1.37 -28.25 24.84
N GLU A 523 -1.34 -29.32 25.65
CA GLU A 523 -1.05 -30.64 25.14
C GLU A 523 -2.25 -31.19 24.34
N VAL A 524 -2.02 -31.46 23.06
CA VAL A 524 -2.98 -32.11 22.15
C VAL A 524 -2.58 -33.57 22.02
N LYS A 525 -3.51 -34.50 22.27
CA LYS A 525 -3.21 -35.93 22.18
C LYS A 525 -2.92 -36.31 20.73
N GLU A 526 -2.10 -37.35 20.53
CA GLU A 526 -1.71 -37.78 19.18
C GLU A 526 -2.90 -38.15 18.30
N GLU A 527 -3.93 -38.73 18.90
CA GLU A 527 -5.18 -39.15 18.26
C GLU A 527 -6.07 -37.98 17.79
N ASP A 528 -5.87 -36.79 18.37
CA ASP A 528 -6.70 -35.61 18.09
C ASP A 528 -6.18 -34.78 16.90
N TRP A 529 -4.95 -35.00 16.43
CA TRP A 529 -4.41 -34.28 15.26
C TRP A 529 -5.09 -34.75 13.97
N GLU A 530 -5.68 -33.84 13.19
CA GLU A 530 -6.44 -34.21 11.99
C GLU A 530 -5.61 -34.13 10.70
N VAL A 531 -4.80 -33.08 10.56
CA VAL A 531 -4.03 -32.72 9.36
C VAL A 531 -2.53 -32.93 9.61
N LEU A 532 -2.02 -32.51 10.77
CA LEU A 532 -0.59 -32.61 11.12
C LEU A 532 -0.25 -33.99 11.72
N LYS A 533 -0.70 -35.09 11.12
CA LYS A 533 -0.48 -36.46 11.64
C LYS A 533 0.96 -36.93 11.44
N LYS A 534 1.40 -37.86 12.31
CA LYS A 534 2.58 -38.68 12.03
C LYS A 534 2.34 -39.51 10.78
N ARG A 535 3.41 -39.73 10.03
CA ARG A 535 3.44 -40.68 8.92
C ARG A 535 3.37 -42.11 9.47
N ASP A 536 3.06 -43.06 8.59
CA ASP A 536 2.97 -44.49 8.95
C ASP A 536 4.30 -45.06 9.48
N ASP A 537 5.43 -44.43 9.14
CA ASP A 537 6.77 -44.74 9.65
C ASP A 537 7.08 -44.13 11.03
N GLY A 538 6.10 -43.43 11.63
CA GLY A 538 6.22 -42.75 12.93
C GLY A 538 6.91 -41.38 12.87
N GLY A 539 7.39 -40.95 11.70
CA GLY A 539 8.06 -39.68 11.49
C GLY A 539 7.14 -38.51 11.12
N PHE A 540 7.69 -37.31 11.15
CA PHE A 540 7.02 -36.08 10.70
C PHE A 540 7.52 -35.64 9.32
N TYR A 541 6.69 -34.92 8.58
CA TYR A 541 7.20 -34.12 7.46
C TYR A 541 8.04 -32.96 8.00
N ASP A 542 9.02 -32.51 7.22
CA ASP A 542 9.84 -31.36 7.58
C ASP A 542 8.97 -30.13 7.92
N GLY A 543 9.26 -29.47 9.04
CA GLY A 543 8.51 -28.34 9.57
C GLY A 543 7.22 -28.67 10.34
N THR A 544 6.80 -29.94 10.44
CA THR A 544 5.55 -30.31 11.15
C THR A 544 5.67 -30.11 12.66
N THR A 545 6.86 -30.26 13.22
CA THR A 545 7.10 -30.09 14.66
C THR A 545 6.83 -28.64 15.09
N GLU A 546 7.37 -27.67 14.34
CA GLU A 546 7.20 -26.25 14.55
C GLU A 546 5.73 -25.82 14.33
N GLN A 547 5.05 -26.45 13.36
CA GLN A 547 3.63 -26.24 13.13
C GLN A 547 2.77 -26.74 14.30
N ARG A 548 3.09 -27.92 14.87
CA ARG A 548 2.40 -28.45 16.05
C ARG A 548 2.66 -27.59 17.29
N GLU A 549 3.89 -27.13 17.48
CA GLU A 549 4.25 -26.21 18.57
C GLU A 549 3.45 -24.91 18.49
N PHE A 550 3.29 -24.35 17.30
CA PHE A 550 2.40 -23.21 17.09
C PHE A 550 0.95 -23.51 17.47
N VAL A 551 0.38 -24.64 17.03
CA VAL A 551 -1.03 -25.00 17.34
C VAL A 551 -1.23 -25.15 18.84
N SER A 552 -0.35 -25.88 19.52
CA SER A 552 -0.38 -26.05 20.99
C SER A 552 -0.24 -24.73 21.73
N THR A 553 0.62 -23.82 21.25
CA THR A 553 0.78 -22.47 21.81
C THR A 553 -0.48 -21.64 21.57
N ALA A 554 -1.03 -21.66 20.36
CA ALA A 554 -2.20 -20.88 19.98
C ALA A 554 -3.48 -21.30 20.73
N LEU A 555 -3.68 -22.60 20.97
CA LEU A 555 -4.81 -23.11 21.75
C LEU A 555 -4.77 -22.66 23.21
N ALA A 556 -3.58 -22.57 23.80
CA ALA A 556 -3.42 -22.11 25.18
C ALA A 556 -3.36 -20.59 25.34
N THR A 557 -3.19 -19.84 24.25
CA THR A 557 -3.00 -18.40 24.31
C THR A 557 -4.33 -17.71 24.69
N PRO A 558 -4.40 -16.93 25.79
CA PRO A 558 -5.64 -16.32 26.25
C PRO A 558 -6.12 -15.13 25.40
N ASP A 559 -5.20 -14.51 24.63
CA ASP A 559 -5.44 -13.29 23.87
C ASP A 559 -5.23 -13.49 22.35
N TYR A 560 -3.98 -13.40 21.85
CA TYR A 560 -3.67 -13.51 20.42
C TYR A 560 -2.38 -14.31 20.17
N ALA A 561 -2.39 -15.15 19.14
CA ALA A 561 -1.21 -15.85 18.63
C ALA A 561 -0.83 -15.29 17.25
N ILE A 562 0.48 -15.10 17.02
CA ILE A 562 1.01 -14.58 15.76
C ILE A 562 1.83 -15.68 15.08
N LEU A 563 1.38 -16.14 13.91
CA LEU A 563 2.11 -17.10 13.08
C LEU A 563 2.97 -16.37 12.04
N GLN A 564 4.28 -16.55 12.12
CA GLN A 564 5.23 -16.03 11.14
C GLN A 564 6.06 -17.18 10.55
N GLY A 565 6.28 -17.17 9.23
CA GLY A 565 7.13 -18.15 8.56
C GLY A 565 7.40 -17.81 7.10
N PRO A 566 8.52 -18.29 6.51
CA PRO A 566 8.90 -18.01 5.13
C PRO A 566 7.89 -18.57 4.12
N PRO A 567 7.91 -18.15 2.85
CA PRO A 567 7.13 -18.81 1.79
C PRO A 567 7.40 -20.32 1.78
N GLY A 568 6.35 -21.14 1.63
CA GLY A 568 6.48 -22.60 1.60
C GLY A 568 6.48 -23.33 2.97
N SER A 569 6.59 -22.62 4.09
CA SER A 569 6.61 -23.22 5.46
C SER A 569 5.30 -23.87 5.96
N GLY A 570 4.28 -24.02 5.10
CA GLY A 570 3.01 -24.66 5.49
C GLY A 570 2.15 -23.89 6.51
N LYS A 571 2.27 -22.57 6.60
CA LYS A 571 1.44 -21.72 7.51
C LYS A 571 -0.06 -22.01 7.42
N THR A 572 -0.58 -22.18 6.21
CA THR A 572 -2.00 -22.47 5.99
C THR A 572 -2.38 -23.82 6.59
N THR A 573 -1.50 -24.82 6.52
CA THR A 573 -1.69 -26.14 7.11
C THR A 573 -1.82 -26.04 8.63
N ALA A 574 -0.96 -25.28 9.28
CA ALA A 574 -1.03 -25.05 10.73
C ALA A 574 -2.32 -24.30 11.16
N ILE A 575 -2.78 -23.34 10.35
CA ILE A 575 -4.05 -22.62 10.61
C ILE A 575 -5.25 -23.56 10.46
N ILE A 576 -5.25 -24.44 9.46
CA ILE A 576 -6.34 -25.41 9.26
C ILE A 576 -6.41 -26.36 10.45
N GLU A 577 -5.26 -26.86 10.92
CA GLU A 577 -5.20 -27.69 12.12
C GLU A 577 -5.74 -26.94 13.34
N LEU A 578 -5.30 -25.69 13.57
CA LEU A 578 -5.80 -24.87 14.68
C LEU A 578 -7.33 -24.69 14.63
N ILE A 579 -7.91 -24.51 13.43
CA ILE A 579 -9.36 -24.41 13.27
C ILE A 579 -10.03 -25.75 13.60
N ALA A 580 -9.46 -26.88 13.17
CA ALA A 580 -9.97 -28.21 13.50
C ALA A 580 -9.98 -28.47 15.01
N GLN A 581 -8.92 -28.06 15.71
CA GLN A 581 -8.83 -28.18 17.17
C GLN A 581 -9.79 -27.24 17.92
N CYS A 582 -10.25 -26.15 17.29
CA CYS A 582 -11.20 -25.20 17.86
C CYS A 582 -12.68 -25.49 17.55
N ALA A 583 -12.94 -26.34 16.54
CA ALA A 583 -14.27 -26.66 16.03
C ALA A 583 -14.96 -27.72 16.90
#